data_AF-A0A8S0Z762-F1
#
_entry.id   AF-A0A8S0Z762-F1
#
_cell.length_a   1.000
_cell.length_b   1.000
_cell.length_c   1.000
_cell.angle_alpha   90.00
_cell.angle_beta   90.00
_cell.angle_gamma   90.00
#
_symmetry.space_group_name_H-M   'P 1'
#
loop_
_entity.id
_entity.type
_entity.pdbx_description
1 polymer ?
#
loop_
_entity_poly.entity_id
_entity_poly.type
_entity_poly.pdbx_seq_one_letter_code
_entity_poly.pdbx_strand_id
1 'polypeptide(L)'
;MSRNIDDKSTDNEPPKNVLPPDIYTNIHPKVEAAQIPLGGIKLEEREVLDLHEQLVYYHMKPPPVPTPAYPITICCSPKCLRFELINEPVLAKVGIINCSARPIYMQCCGLWGDKSRLGASWRSYPRNRFWLPPGLHTNVYVRAVPRLSTPVASATSALQIDASHLRDNVTGYFEIPIKTYFLKYKPVCGE
;
A
#
# COMPACT_ATOMS: atom_id res chain seq x y z
N MET A 1 18.09 51.40 -62.57
CA MET A 1 18.91 52.00 -61.51
C MET A 1 19.26 50.91 -60.52
N SER A 2 20.48 50.37 -60.65
CA SER A 2 21.02 49.31 -59.79
C SER A 2 21.55 49.91 -58.49
N ARG A 3 21.25 49.28 -57.36
CA ARG A 3 22.00 49.47 -56.10
C ARG A 3 22.34 48.10 -55.55
N ASN A 4 23.63 47.76 -55.65
CA ASN A 4 24.30 46.74 -54.85
C ASN A 4 24.41 47.26 -53.41
N ILE A 5 24.10 46.43 -52.42
CA ILE A 5 24.66 46.53 -51.07
C ILE A 5 24.89 45.11 -50.56
N ASP A 6 26.13 44.68 -50.74
CA ASP A 6 27.03 43.96 -49.84
C ASP A 6 26.45 42.97 -48.81
N ASP A 7 26.76 41.72 -49.13
CA ASP A 7 26.88 40.56 -48.29
C ASP A 7 27.93 40.79 -47.17
N LYS A 8 27.50 40.70 -45.91
CA LYS A 8 28.40 40.53 -44.76
C LYS A 8 27.87 39.40 -43.90
N SER A 9 28.45 38.23 -44.14
CA SER A 9 28.52 37.13 -43.21
C SER A 9 29.14 37.58 -41.88
N THR A 10 28.42 37.34 -40.80
CA THR A 10 29.01 37.26 -39.46
C THR A 10 28.69 35.90 -38.89
N ASP A 11 29.73 35.08 -38.82
CA ASP A 11 29.86 33.92 -37.96
C ASP A 11 29.28 34.22 -36.57
N ASN A 12 28.49 33.31 -36.03
CA ASN A 12 28.40 33.09 -34.58
C ASN A 12 28.05 31.63 -34.31
N GLU A 13 28.95 30.99 -33.57
CA GLU A 13 29.09 29.57 -33.27
C GLU A 13 27.80 28.87 -32.79
N PRO A 14 27.68 27.54 -32.98
CA PRO A 14 26.60 26.76 -32.38
C PRO A 14 26.67 26.88 -30.85
N PRO A 15 25.51 26.94 -30.15
CA PRO A 15 25.50 27.08 -28.70
C PRO A 15 26.24 25.90 -28.07
N LYS A 16 27.33 26.20 -27.34
CA LYS A 16 28.07 25.22 -26.54
C LYS A 16 27.07 24.47 -25.67
N ASN A 17 27.12 23.14 -25.72
CA ASN A 17 26.36 22.25 -24.84
C ASN A 17 26.67 22.61 -23.37
N VAL A 18 25.83 23.45 -22.78
CA VAL A 18 25.88 23.75 -21.35
C VAL A 18 25.30 22.52 -20.66
N LEU A 19 26.17 21.74 -20.02
CA LEU A 19 25.73 20.67 -19.13
C LEU A 19 24.79 21.27 -18.06
N PRO A 20 23.74 20.55 -17.63
CA PRO A 20 22.92 21.01 -16.54
C PRO A 20 23.79 21.25 -15.29
N PRO A 21 23.45 22.25 -14.45
CA PRO A 21 24.22 22.54 -13.25
C PRO A 21 24.19 21.35 -12.29
N ASP A 22 25.33 21.06 -11.67
CA ASP A 22 25.47 19.99 -10.68
C ASP A 22 24.52 20.23 -9.50
N ILE A 23 23.59 19.28 -9.29
CA ILE A 23 22.68 19.27 -8.14
C ILE A 23 23.47 18.71 -6.96
N TYR A 24 24.02 19.59 -6.14
CA TYR A 24 24.64 19.20 -4.87
C TYR A 24 23.56 18.75 -3.89
N THR A 25 23.54 17.47 -3.53
CA THR A 25 22.74 16.96 -2.42
C THR A 25 23.47 17.21 -1.11
N ASN A 26 22.81 17.98 -0.23
CA ASN A 26 23.21 18.35 1.14
C ASN A 26 24.32 19.41 1.30
N ILE A 27 23.88 20.65 1.60
CA ILE A 27 24.72 21.78 2.00
C ILE A 27 25.20 21.65 3.46
N HIS A 28 24.61 20.72 4.22
CA HIS A 28 24.94 20.55 5.63
C HIS A 28 26.13 19.62 5.81
N PRO A 29 27.15 20.00 6.60
CA PRO A 29 28.19 19.07 7.00
C PRO A 29 27.54 17.88 7.70
N LYS A 30 27.95 16.68 7.29
CA LYS A 30 27.49 15.41 7.88
C LYS A 30 27.76 15.47 9.39
N VAL A 31 26.70 15.50 10.19
CA VAL A 31 26.82 15.48 11.65
C VAL A 31 27.33 14.08 12.03
N GLU A 32 28.61 13.99 12.36
CA GLU A 32 29.18 12.77 12.90
C GLU A 32 28.67 12.58 14.33
N ALA A 33 28.15 11.39 14.61
CA ALA A 33 27.69 11.05 15.95
C ALA A 33 28.89 11.09 16.90
N ALA A 34 28.81 11.94 17.93
CA ALA A 34 29.79 11.95 19.00
C ALA A 34 29.84 10.54 19.63
N GLN A 35 31.02 9.92 19.62
CA GLN A 35 31.23 8.66 20.33
C GLN A 35 31.13 8.95 21.83
N ILE A 36 30.02 8.54 22.44
CA ILE A 36 29.83 8.60 23.88
C ILE A 36 30.76 7.53 24.48
N PRO A 37 31.78 7.88 25.28
CA PRO A 37 32.59 6.88 25.95
C PRO A 37 31.71 6.08 26.92
N LEU A 38 31.62 4.76 26.71
CA LEU A 38 30.85 3.81 27.52
C LEU A 38 31.41 3.62 28.95
N GLY A 39 32.45 4.37 29.33
CA GLY A 39 33.07 4.31 30.65
C GLY A 39 32.35 5.19 31.65
N GLY A 40 31.42 4.62 32.40
CA GLY A 40 30.97 5.21 33.67
C GLY A 40 29.65 5.97 33.64
N ILE A 41 28.62 5.44 32.96
CA ILE A 41 27.24 5.80 33.29
C ILE A 41 26.94 5.15 34.64
N LYS A 42 27.26 5.85 35.74
CA LYS A 42 26.71 5.51 37.05
C LYS A 42 25.22 5.87 36.98
N LEU A 43 24.37 4.85 36.97
CA LEU A 43 22.98 5.00 37.36
C LEU A 43 22.99 5.45 38.82
N GLU A 44 22.86 6.75 39.06
CA GLU A 44 22.40 7.22 40.35
C GLU A 44 20.95 6.75 40.47
N GLU A 45 20.74 5.68 41.23
CA GLU A 45 19.44 5.37 41.81
C GLU A 45 19.04 6.57 42.68
N ARG A 46 18.38 7.54 42.07
CA ARG A 46 17.61 8.52 42.83
C ARG A 46 16.53 7.73 43.55
N GLU A 47 16.64 7.69 44.88
CA GLU A 47 15.54 7.35 45.76
C GLU A 47 14.31 8.14 45.28
N VAL A 48 13.37 7.42 44.67
CA VAL A 48 12.06 7.94 44.36
C VAL A 48 11.39 8.14 45.71
N LEU A 49 11.48 9.36 46.23
CA LEU A 49 10.64 9.83 47.31
C LEU A 49 9.21 9.45 46.94
N ASP A 50 8.63 8.58 47.76
CA ASP A 50 7.27 8.07 47.68
C ASP A 50 6.30 9.22 47.97
N LEU A 51 6.24 10.19 47.04
CA LEU A 51 5.13 11.10 46.93
C LEU A 51 3.97 10.24 46.42
N HIS A 52 3.24 9.68 47.39
CA HIS A 52 1.81 9.45 47.29
C HIS A 52 1.11 10.81 47.05
N GLU A 53 1.42 11.45 45.92
CA GLU A 53 0.50 12.38 45.28
C GLU A 53 -0.76 11.57 45.03
N GLN A 54 -1.83 11.98 45.72
CA GLN A 54 -3.18 11.57 45.40
C GLN A 54 -3.40 11.88 43.92
N LEU A 55 -3.12 10.89 43.06
CA LEU A 55 -3.56 10.83 41.68
C LEU A 55 -5.08 10.87 41.75
N VAL A 56 -5.63 12.08 41.69
CA VAL A 56 -7.03 12.29 41.40
C VAL A 56 -7.22 11.70 40.01
N TYR A 57 -7.68 10.45 39.96
CA TYR A 57 -8.14 9.81 38.74
C TYR A 57 -9.36 10.59 38.27
N TYR A 58 -9.12 11.65 37.50
CA TYR A 58 -10.17 12.22 36.68
C TYR A 58 -10.58 11.11 35.71
N HIS A 59 -11.85 10.70 35.76
CA HIS A 59 -12.45 9.95 34.66
C HIS A 59 -12.43 10.84 33.41
N MET A 60 -11.27 10.91 32.75
CA MET A 60 -11.15 11.50 31.44
C MET A 60 -11.92 10.59 30.50
N LYS A 61 -13.05 11.09 29.98
CA LYS A 61 -13.67 10.45 28.83
C LYS A 61 -12.60 10.38 27.74
N PRO A 62 -12.36 9.21 27.12
CA PRO A 62 -11.41 9.14 26.03
C PRO A 62 -11.78 10.19 24.99
N PRO A 63 -10.79 10.87 24.38
CA PRO A 63 -11.08 11.82 23.32
C PRO A 63 -11.92 11.13 22.24
N PRO A 64 -12.92 11.84 21.66
CA PRO A 64 -13.76 11.25 20.63
C PRO A 64 -12.87 10.78 19.47
N VAL A 65 -13.11 9.55 18.99
CA VAL A 65 -12.36 9.00 17.86
C VAL A 65 -12.60 9.88 16.65
N PRO A 66 -11.56 10.42 15.99
CA PRO A 66 -11.73 11.30 14.85
C PRO A 66 -12.44 10.53 13.73
N THR A 67 -13.63 11.01 13.35
CA THR A 67 -14.38 10.44 12.23
C THR A 67 -14.14 11.33 11.01
N PRO A 68 -13.68 10.77 9.87
CA PRO A 68 -13.50 11.56 8.67
C PRO A 68 -14.83 12.18 8.24
N ALA A 69 -14.81 13.45 7.81
CA ALA A 69 -16.02 14.16 7.35
C ALA A 69 -16.73 13.44 6.19
N TYR A 70 -15.96 12.70 5.38
CA TYR A 70 -16.46 11.87 4.29
C TYR A 70 -15.90 10.45 4.45
N PRO A 71 -16.61 9.56 5.16
CA PRO A 71 -16.19 8.18 5.30
C PRO A 71 -16.29 7.46 3.94
N ILE A 72 -15.29 6.63 3.66
CA ILE A 72 -15.26 5.79 2.47
C ILE A 72 -16.12 4.56 2.76
N THR A 73 -17.11 4.32 1.90
CA THR A 73 -18.01 3.17 2.03
C THR A 73 -18.05 2.43 0.72
N ILE A 74 -17.72 1.14 0.73
CA ILE A 74 -17.85 0.27 -0.44
C ILE A 74 -18.77 -0.90 -0.12
N CYS A 75 -19.50 -1.36 -1.12
CA CYS A 75 -20.32 -2.55 -1.05
C CYS A 75 -19.74 -3.58 -2.02
N CYS A 76 -19.63 -4.85 -1.64
CA CYS A 76 -19.08 -5.90 -2.51
C CYS A 76 -20.01 -7.11 -2.66
N SER A 77 -19.97 -7.74 -3.83
CA SER A 77 -20.70 -8.98 -4.12
C SER A 77 -19.91 -9.87 -5.09
N PRO A 78 -19.65 -11.15 -4.75
CA PRO A 78 -20.05 -11.82 -3.51
C PRO A 78 -19.24 -11.33 -2.30
N LYS A 79 -19.79 -11.55 -1.08
CA LYS A 79 -19.11 -11.20 0.19
C LYS A 79 -17.88 -12.08 0.50
N CYS A 80 -17.78 -13.23 -0.14
CA CYS A 80 -16.65 -14.15 0.01
C CYS A 80 -16.42 -14.84 -1.33
N LEU A 81 -15.17 -14.95 -1.76
CA LEU A 81 -14.79 -15.74 -2.93
C LEU A 81 -14.43 -17.15 -2.52
N ARG A 82 -14.76 -18.12 -3.36
CA ARG A 82 -14.40 -19.54 -3.17
C ARG A 82 -13.59 -20.00 -4.37
N PHE A 83 -12.46 -20.65 -4.09
CA PHE A 83 -11.58 -21.22 -5.09
C PHE A 83 -11.39 -22.71 -4.82
N GLU A 84 -11.59 -23.52 -5.85
CA GLU A 84 -11.33 -24.96 -5.83
C GLU A 84 -10.23 -25.23 -6.85
N LEU A 85 -9.06 -25.59 -6.36
CA LEU A 85 -7.84 -25.64 -7.14
C LEU A 85 -7.43 -27.11 -7.38
N ILE A 86 -7.46 -27.52 -8.65
CA ILE A 86 -7.06 -28.86 -9.10
C ILE A 86 -5.78 -28.74 -9.95
N ASN A 87 -5.94 -28.45 -11.24
CA ASN A 87 -4.85 -28.36 -12.23
C ASN A 87 -4.89 -27.08 -13.05
N GLU A 88 -6.07 -26.49 -13.21
CA GLU A 88 -6.28 -25.36 -14.10
C GLU A 88 -6.33 -24.03 -13.33
N PRO A 89 -5.90 -22.92 -13.96
CA PRO A 89 -6.10 -21.59 -13.40
C PRO A 89 -7.58 -21.28 -13.21
N VAL A 90 -7.95 -20.81 -12.02
CA VAL A 90 -9.31 -20.38 -11.70
C VAL A 90 -9.35 -18.85 -11.66
N LEU A 91 -10.38 -18.27 -12.27
CA LEU A 91 -10.64 -16.83 -12.24
C LEU A 91 -11.98 -16.58 -11.54
N ALA A 92 -11.96 -15.85 -10.43
CA ALA A 92 -13.16 -15.41 -9.74
C ALA A 92 -13.35 -13.90 -9.91
N LYS A 93 -14.60 -13.47 -9.88
CA LYS A 93 -15.01 -12.08 -10.03
C LYS A 93 -15.68 -11.59 -8.76
N VAL A 94 -15.37 -10.36 -8.35
CA VAL A 94 -16.08 -9.61 -7.32
C VAL A 94 -16.51 -8.25 -7.86
N GLY A 95 -17.80 -7.97 -7.77
CA GLY A 95 -18.36 -6.65 -8.04
C GLY A 95 -18.18 -5.75 -6.83
N ILE A 96 -17.73 -4.52 -7.05
CA ILE A 96 -17.56 -3.51 -6.01
C ILE A 96 -18.32 -2.27 -6.42
N ILE A 97 -19.11 -1.72 -5.50
CA ILE A 97 -19.92 -0.52 -5.68
C ILE A 97 -19.38 0.55 -4.74
N ASN A 98 -19.16 1.76 -5.27
CA ASN A 98 -18.86 2.91 -4.44
C ASN A 98 -20.16 3.40 -3.76
N CYS A 99 -20.29 3.12 -2.47
CA CYS A 99 -21.42 3.53 -1.63
C CYS A 99 -21.11 4.85 -0.87
N SER A 100 -19.98 5.50 -1.14
CA SER A 100 -19.57 6.79 -0.57
C SER A 100 -20.27 7.95 -1.27
N ALA A 101 -20.40 9.09 -0.59
CA ALA A 101 -20.93 10.33 -1.19
C ALA A 101 -20.01 10.96 -2.24
N ARG A 102 -18.72 10.57 -2.27
CA ARG A 102 -17.68 11.14 -3.13
C ARG A 102 -17.01 10.07 -4.00
N PRO A 103 -16.43 10.46 -5.14
CA PRO A 103 -15.63 9.53 -5.94
C PRO A 103 -14.42 9.04 -5.15
N ILE A 104 -14.09 7.77 -5.33
CA ILE A 104 -12.94 7.12 -4.69
C ILE A 104 -11.95 6.65 -5.74
N TYR A 105 -10.68 6.67 -5.39
CA TYR A 105 -9.66 5.95 -6.13
C TYR A 105 -9.39 4.65 -5.40
N MET A 106 -9.48 3.55 -6.13
CA MET A 106 -9.30 2.21 -5.59
C MET A 106 -8.09 1.54 -6.22
N GLN A 107 -7.38 0.73 -5.45
CA GLN A 107 -6.34 -0.16 -5.95
C GLN A 107 -6.45 -1.52 -5.25
N CYS A 108 -6.07 -2.58 -5.98
CA CYS A 108 -6.05 -3.93 -5.43
C CYS A 108 -4.64 -4.22 -4.93
N CYS A 109 -4.45 -4.30 -3.61
CA CYS A 109 -3.14 -4.53 -2.99
C CYS A 109 -2.70 -6.00 -3.08
N GLY A 110 -3.58 -6.89 -3.54
CA GLY A 110 -3.30 -8.32 -3.71
C GLY A 110 -3.86 -9.16 -2.57
N LEU A 111 -3.32 -10.37 -2.40
CA LEU A 111 -3.78 -11.31 -1.38
C LEU A 111 -3.01 -11.12 -0.06
N TRP A 112 -3.77 -10.96 1.01
CA TRP A 112 -3.32 -11.03 2.40
C TRP A 112 -3.47 -12.46 2.93
N GLY A 113 -2.43 -12.97 3.60
CA GLY A 113 -2.43 -14.28 4.27
C GLY A 113 -1.53 -15.31 3.57
N ASP A 114 -0.47 -15.73 4.27
CA ASP A 114 0.64 -16.48 3.66
C ASP A 114 0.30 -17.93 3.28
N LYS A 115 -0.59 -18.59 4.03
CA LYS A 115 -0.94 -20.01 3.82
C LYS A 115 -1.56 -20.26 2.45
N SER A 116 -2.31 -19.30 1.91
CA SER A 116 -2.93 -19.38 0.58
C SER A 116 -1.90 -19.39 -0.57
N ARG A 117 -0.72 -18.80 -0.34
CA ARG A 117 0.37 -18.72 -1.33
C ARG A 117 1.15 -20.02 -1.47
N LEU A 118 1.04 -20.91 -0.47
CA LEU A 118 1.71 -22.22 -0.47
C LEU A 118 1.17 -23.13 -1.57
N GLY A 119 -0.12 -23.00 -1.92
CA GLY A 119 -0.76 -23.88 -2.89
C GLY A 119 -1.07 -23.27 -4.26
N ALA A 120 -0.93 -21.95 -4.42
CA ALA A 120 -1.24 -21.26 -5.66
C ALA A 120 -0.47 -19.94 -5.82
N SER A 121 -0.30 -19.53 -7.08
CA SER A 121 0.14 -18.18 -7.44
C SER A 121 -1.07 -17.30 -7.72
N TRP A 122 -1.12 -16.13 -7.08
CA TRP A 122 -2.27 -15.26 -7.09
C TRP A 122 -2.01 -13.97 -7.87
N ARG A 123 -3.01 -13.49 -8.61
CA ARG A 123 -2.98 -12.19 -9.29
C ARG A 123 -4.36 -11.54 -9.23
N SER A 124 -4.43 -10.27 -8.88
CA SER A 124 -5.63 -9.44 -8.92
C SER A 124 -5.61 -8.48 -10.12
N TYR A 125 -6.79 -8.13 -10.60
CA TYR A 125 -7.00 -7.18 -11.70
C TYR A 125 -8.21 -6.28 -11.39
N PRO A 126 -8.17 -4.98 -11.71
CA PRO A 126 -7.06 -4.27 -12.35
C PRO A 126 -5.85 -4.08 -11.43
N ARG A 127 -4.64 -4.01 -12.02
CA ARG A 127 -3.39 -3.80 -11.26
C ARG A 127 -3.15 -2.35 -10.89
N ASN A 128 -3.66 -1.44 -11.72
CA ASN A 128 -3.49 -0.02 -11.54
C ASN A 128 -4.63 0.53 -10.70
N ARG A 129 -4.36 1.66 -10.06
CA ARG A 129 -5.39 2.45 -9.39
C ARG A 129 -6.43 2.93 -10.40
N PHE A 130 -7.69 2.83 -10.04
CA PHE A 130 -8.81 3.24 -10.89
C PHE A 130 -9.77 4.14 -10.12
N TRP A 131 -10.44 5.02 -10.86
CA TRP A 131 -11.40 5.97 -10.32
C TRP A 131 -12.81 5.41 -10.38
N LEU A 132 -13.57 5.52 -9.28
CA LEU A 132 -14.93 5.01 -9.16
C LEU A 132 -15.89 6.09 -8.61
N PRO A 133 -16.80 6.62 -9.43
CA PRO A 133 -17.83 7.57 -9.01
C PRO A 133 -18.81 6.99 -7.99
N PRO A 134 -19.47 7.84 -7.17
CA PRO A 134 -20.58 7.42 -6.31
C PRO A 134 -21.65 6.65 -7.07
N GLY A 135 -22.14 5.56 -6.50
CA GLY A 135 -23.21 4.73 -7.07
C GLY A 135 -22.80 3.86 -8.25
N LEU A 136 -21.58 4.02 -8.79
CA LEU A 136 -21.09 3.15 -9.86
C LEU A 136 -20.47 1.87 -9.31
N HIS A 137 -20.53 0.84 -10.14
CA HIS A 137 -19.97 -0.47 -9.86
C HIS A 137 -18.82 -0.79 -10.82
N THR A 138 -17.87 -1.57 -10.33
CA THR A 138 -16.78 -2.13 -11.13
C THR A 138 -16.58 -3.60 -10.79
N ASN A 139 -15.83 -4.30 -11.62
CA ASN A 139 -15.48 -5.69 -11.40
C ASN A 139 -13.98 -5.81 -11.13
N VAL A 140 -13.64 -6.48 -10.03
CA VAL A 140 -12.29 -6.91 -9.72
C VAL A 140 -12.21 -8.42 -9.95
N TYR A 141 -11.13 -8.86 -10.56
CA TYR A 141 -10.91 -10.26 -10.89
C TYR A 141 -9.70 -10.78 -10.11
N VAL A 142 -9.84 -11.97 -9.56
CA VAL A 142 -8.78 -12.66 -8.83
C VAL A 142 -8.50 -13.98 -9.54
N ARG A 143 -7.27 -14.13 -10.03
CA ARG A 143 -6.77 -15.33 -10.70
C ARG A 143 -5.89 -16.12 -9.74
N ALA A 144 -6.19 -17.39 -9.59
CA ALA A 144 -5.37 -18.36 -8.87
C ALA A 144 -4.82 -19.38 -9.86
N VAL A 145 -3.50 -19.56 -9.90
CA VAL A 145 -2.83 -20.60 -10.68
C VAL A 145 -2.34 -21.67 -9.71
N PRO A 146 -2.90 -22.90 -9.72
CA PRO A 146 -2.50 -23.95 -8.78
C PRO A 146 -1.02 -24.33 -8.95
N ARG A 147 -0.37 -24.68 -7.84
CA ARG A 147 0.95 -25.34 -7.86
C ARG A 147 0.77 -26.86 -7.95
N LEU A 148 1.84 -27.58 -8.30
CA LEU A 148 1.81 -29.04 -8.50
C LEU A 148 1.39 -29.83 -7.26
N SER A 149 1.79 -29.36 -6.07
CA SER A 149 1.45 -29.97 -4.78
C SER A 149 1.33 -28.89 -3.71
N THR A 150 0.48 -29.14 -2.72
CA THR A 150 0.24 -28.22 -1.62
C THR A 150 0.36 -28.96 -0.28
N PRO A 151 1.04 -28.40 0.73
CA PRO A 151 1.15 -29.04 2.05
C PRO A 151 -0.13 -28.90 2.88
N VAL A 152 -1.07 -28.07 2.42
CA VAL A 152 -2.32 -27.74 3.10
C VAL A 152 -3.51 -28.09 2.21
N ALA A 153 -4.57 -28.63 2.80
CA ALA A 153 -5.81 -28.97 2.11
C ALA A 153 -6.73 -27.75 1.87
N SER A 154 -6.65 -26.75 2.74
CA SER A 154 -7.41 -25.51 2.61
C SER A 154 -6.67 -24.33 3.22
N ALA A 155 -7.03 -23.12 2.78
CA ALA A 155 -6.54 -21.87 3.34
C ALA A 155 -7.63 -20.80 3.28
N THR A 156 -7.60 -19.90 4.26
CA THR A 156 -8.37 -18.65 4.25
C THR A 156 -7.40 -17.50 4.02
N SER A 157 -7.80 -16.57 3.18
CA SER A 157 -7.06 -15.35 2.85
C SER A 157 -8.04 -14.21 2.60
N ALA A 158 -7.54 -13.01 2.34
CA ALA A 158 -8.36 -11.89 1.93
C ALA A 158 -7.74 -11.17 0.74
N LEU A 159 -8.57 -10.71 -0.21
CA LEU A 159 -8.17 -9.70 -1.17
C LEU A 159 -8.20 -8.34 -0.45
N GLN A 160 -7.05 -7.67 -0.39
CA GLN A 160 -6.95 -6.34 0.18
C GLN A 160 -7.17 -5.29 -0.90
N ILE A 161 -7.99 -4.29 -0.58
CA ILE A 161 -8.31 -3.15 -1.43
C ILE A 161 -8.04 -1.88 -0.62
N ASP A 162 -7.23 -0.98 -1.17
CA ASP A 162 -7.14 0.39 -0.69
C ASP A 162 -8.12 1.26 -1.48
N ALA A 163 -8.85 2.10 -0.77
CA ALA A 163 -9.68 3.13 -1.38
C ALA A 163 -9.35 4.47 -0.74
N SER A 164 -9.27 5.53 -1.53
CA SER A 164 -8.88 6.86 -1.05
C SER A 164 -9.66 7.99 -1.70
N HIS A 165 -9.85 9.06 -0.93
CA HIS A 165 -10.24 10.37 -1.45
C HIS A 165 -8.98 11.23 -1.58
N LEU A 166 -8.54 11.51 -2.81
CA LEU A 166 -7.30 12.29 -3.05
C LEU A 166 -7.28 13.67 -2.40
N ARG A 167 -8.44 14.33 -2.27
CA ARG A 167 -8.54 15.68 -1.70
C ARG A 167 -8.60 15.69 -0.17
N ASP A 168 -9.17 14.65 0.41
CA ASP A 168 -9.48 14.62 1.84
C ASP A 168 -8.41 13.85 2.63
N ASN A 169 -7.39 13.29 1.95
CA ASN A 169 -6.34 12.43 2.52
C ASN A 169 -6.89 11.26 3.36
N VAL A 170 -8.14 10.86 3.12
CA VAL A 170 -8.78 9.72 3.77
C VAL A 170 -8.46 8.48 2.95
N THR A 171 -7.93 7.45 3.61
CA THR A 171 -7.69 6.13 3.01
C THR A 171 -8.36 5.06 3.87
N GLY A 172 -9.20 4.24 3.24
CA GLY A 172 -9.83 3.07 3.84
C GLY A 172 -9.21 1.80 3.27
N TYR A 173 -9.00 0.82 4.13
CA TYR A 173 -8.57 -0.52 3.75
C TYR A 173 -9.73 -1.49 3.92
N PHE A 174 -9.98 -2.26 2.88
CA PHE A 174 -11.08 -3.21 2.83
C PHE A 174 -10.55 -4.60 2.49
N GLU A 175 -11.16 -5.60 3.12
CA GLU A 175 -10.80 -6.99 2.93
C GLU A 175 -12.01 -7.76 2.39
N ILE A 176 -11.80 -8.47 1.28
CA ILE A 176 -12.78 -9.39 0.72
C ILE A 176 -12.30 -10.82 1.01
N PRO A 177 -12.96 -11.57 1.90
CA PRO A 177 -12.57 -12.92 2.26
C PRO A 177 -12.49 -13.87 1.05
N ILE A 178 -11.50 -14.76 1.09
CA ILE A 178 -11.26 -15.80 0.10
C ILE A 178 -11.06 -17.12 0.83
N LYS A 179 -11.89 -18.11 0.49
CA LYS A 179 -11.72 -19.51 0.91
C LYS A 179 -11.15 -20.31 -0.25
N THR A 180 -10.06 -21.03 0.00
CA THR A 180 -9.38 -21.84 -1.01
C THR A 180 -9.31 -23.29 -0.56
N TYR A 181 -9.66 -24.19 -1.47
CA TYR A 181 -9.55 -25.63 -1.31
C TYR A 181 -8.55 -26.17 -2.32
N PHE A 182 -7.51 -26.84 -1.83
CA PHE A 182 -6.47 -27.45 -2.64
C PHE A 182 -6.75 -28.95 -2.74
N LEU A 183 -7.25 -29.40 -3.88
CA LEU A 183 -7.68 -30.79 -4.05
C LEU A 183 -6.50 -31.75 -4.27
N LYS A 184 -5.32 -31.23 -4.64
CA LYS A 184 -4.05 -31.97 -4.71
C LYS A 184 -3.16 -31.73 -3.49
N TYR A 185 -3.74 -31.87 -2.30
CA TYR A 185 -2.95 -31.79 -1.08
C TYR A 185 -2.15 -33.07 -0.87
N LYS A 186 -0.88 -32.93 -0.47
CA LYS A 186 -0.04 -34.03 0.02
C LYS A 186 0.55 -33.55 1.34
N PRO A 187 0.17 -34.16 2.48
CA PRO A 187 0.74 -33.76 3.76
C PRO A 187 2.25 -33.99 3.71
N VAL A 188 3.03 -33.06 4.26
CA VAL A 188 4.46 -33.28 4.47
C VAL A 188 4.55 -34.29 5.61
N CYS A 189 4.78 -35.58 5.31
CA CYS A 189 5.20 -36.52 6.33
C CYS A 189 6.59 -36.09 6.80
N GLY A 190 6.70 -35.68 8.05
CA GLY A 190 8.01 -35.45 8.67
C GLY A 190 8.73 -36.79 8.79
N GLU A 191 9.91 -36.87 8.19
CA GLU A 191 10.97 -37.80 8.61
C GLU A 191 11.72 -37.19 9.79
#